data_AF-A0A0U2U9Z6-F1
#
_entry.id   AF-A0A0U2U9Z6-F1
#
_cell.length_a   1.000
_cell.length_b   1.000
_cell.length_c   1.000
_cell.angle_alpha   90.00
_cell.angle_beta   90.00
_cell.angle_gamma   90.00
#
_symmetry.space_group_name_H-M   'P 1'
#
loop_
_entity.id
_entity.type
_entity.pdbx_description
1 polymer ?
#
loop_
_entity_poly.entity_id
_entity_poly.type
_entity_poly.pdbx_seq_one_letter_code
_entity_poly.pdbx_strand_id
1 'polypeptide(L)'
;MMFTLIGIILSFIGLAAVIFSAYFIKKEGGDERGDKILGMAGIVVYFSFLLGYLVIFMINTIVPLNGEQYTFAFTCLFAFVVVSYAMTIISLKRRY
;
A
#
# COMPACT_ATOMS: atom_id res chain seq x y z
N MET A 1 -22.29 3.59 5.96
CA MET A 1 -22.56 2.30 5.29
C MET A 1 -21.71 2.10 4.04
N MET A 2 -21.71 3.03 3.07
CA MET A 2 -20.89 2.90 1.84
C MET A 2 -19.37 2.94 2.09
N PHE A 3 -18.88 3.87 2.93
CA PHE A 3 -17.46 3.93 3.32
C PHE A 3 -16.98 2.65 4.00
N THR A 4 -17.82 2.06 4.84
CA THR A 4 -17.53 0.83 5.56
C THR A 4 -17.36 -0.36 4.62
N LEU A 5 -18.26 -0.51 3.63
CA LEU A 5 -18.18 -1.59 2.64
C LEU A 5 -16.90 -1.49 1.80
N ILE A 6 -16.57 -0.28 1.32
CA ILE A 6 -15.36 -0.03 0.54
C ILE A 6 -14.12 -0.30 1.39
N GLY A 7 -14.10 0.17 2.63
CA GLY A 7 -13.01 -0.08 3.57
C GLY A 7 -12.77 -1.57 3.84
N ILE A 8 -13.85 -2.37 3.96
CA ILE A 8 -13.77 -3.82 4.11
C ILE A 8 -13.12 -4.45 2.88
N ILE A 9 -13.59 -4.12 1.67
CA ILE A 9 -13.04 -4.65 0.42
C ILE A 9 -11.56 -4.30 0.29
N LEU A 10 -11.20 -3.04 0.56
CA LEU A 10 -9.80 -2.58 0.54
C LEU A 10 -8.93 -3.31 1.56
N SER A 11 -9.48 -3.63 2.73
CA SER A 11 -8.75 -4.39 3.76
C SER A 11 -8.47 -5.82 3.30
N PHE A 12 -9.42 -6.49 2.64
CA PHE A 12 -9.19 -7.81 2.05
C PHE A 12 -8.16 -7.79 0.93
N ILE A 13 -8.21 -6.78 0.06
CA ILE A 13 -7.21 -6.59 -1.01
C ILE A 13 -5.83 -6.34 -0.40
N GLY A 14 -5.74 -5.48 0.61
CA GLY A 14 -4.51 -5.22 1.36
C GLY A 14 -3.96 -6.50 1.99
N LEU A 15 -4.80 -7.30 2.64
CA LEU A 15 -4.39 -8.58 3.22
C LEU A 15 -3.85 -9.54 2.16
N ALA A 16 -4.53 -9.69 1.01
CA ALA A 16 -4.05 -10.51 -0.09
C ALA A 16 -2.69 -10.04 -0.61
N ALA A 17 -2.48 -8.72 -0.71
CA ALA A 17 -1.22 -8.12 -1.13
C ALA A 17 -0.09 -8.35 -0.09
N VAL A 18 -0.38 -8.29 1.22
CA VAL A 18 0.59 -8.68 2.27
C VAL A 18 0.96 -10.15 2.14
N ILE A 19 -0.02 -11.05 1.99
CA ILE A 19 0.22 -12.50 1.87
C ILE A 19 1.10 -12.79 0.66
N PHE A 20 0.80 -12.18 -0.50
CA PHE A 20 1.61 -12.29 -1.70
C PHE A 20 3.05 -11.82 -1.46
N SER A 21 3.19 -10.66 -0.83
CA SER A 21 4.51 -10.06 -0.55
C SER A 21 5.34 -10.93 0.39
N ALA A 22 4.73 -11.46 1.45
CA ALA A 22 5.38 -12.37 2.40
C ALA A 22 5.82 -13.68 1.72
N TYR A 23 4.97 -14.22 0.83
CA TYR A 23 5.33 -15.39 0.02
C TYR A 23 6.55 -15.11 -0.87
N PHE A 24 6.58 -13.96 -1.55
CA PHE A 24 7.69 -13.56 -2.39
C PHE A 24 8.99 -13.41 -1.58
N ILE A 25 8.95 -12.69 -0.45
CA ILE A 25 10.11 -12.52 0.43
C ILE A 25 10.68 -13.87 0.85
N LYS A 26 9.82 -14.81 1.26
CA LYS A 26 10.25 -16.13 1.74
C LYS A 26 10.87 -16.99 0.64
N LYS A 27 10.38 -16.89 -0.60
CA LYS A 27 10.76 -17.81 -1.69
C LYS A 27 11.86 -17.25 -2.59
N GLU A 28 11.80 -15.95 -2.85
CA GLU A 28 12.59 -15.27 -3.88
C GLU A 28 13.36 -14.08 -3.30
N GLY A 29 13.01 -13.60 -2.10
CA GLY A 29 13.66 -12.42 -1.48
C GLY A 29 15.08 -12.63 -0.97
N GLY A 30 15.56 -13.88 -0.92
CA GLY A 30 16.88 -14.23 -0.39
C GLY A 30 18.01 -14.20 -1.42
N ASP A 31 17.70 -14.06 -2.72
CA ASP A 31 18.70 -13.93 -3.77
C ASP A 31 18.96 -12.44 -4.12
N GLU A 32 20.08 -12.15 -4.80
CA GLU A 32 20.49 -10.77 -5.13
C GLU A 32 19.43 -10.03 -5.97
N ARG A 33 18.69 -10.77 -6.80
CA ARG A 33 17.58 -10.23 -7.60
C ARG A 33 16.41 -9.85 -6.70
N GLY A 34 16.02 -10.72 -5.78
CA GLY A 34 14.96 -10.54 -4.82
C GLY A 34 15.23 -9.36 -3.91
N ASP A 35 16.45 -9.26 -3.37
CA ASP A 35 16.86 -8.13 -2.53
C ASP A 35 16.76 -6.80 -3.29
N LYS A 36 17.22 -6.76 -4.56
CA LYS A 36 17.05 -5.59 -5.42
C LYS A 36 15.58 -5.22 -5.67
N ILE A 37 14.72 -6.21 -5.91
CA ILE A 37 13.27 -6.01 -6.09
C ILE A 37 12.65 -5.44 -4.80
N LEU A 38 12.98 -6.03 -3.65
CA LEU A 38 12.46 -5.61 -2.34
C LEU A 38 12.92 -4.21 -1.97
N GLY A 39 14.19 -3.87 -2.24
CA GLY A 39 14.73 -2.53 -2.02
C GLY A 39 14.01 -1.46 -2.85
N MET A 40 13.80 -1.71 -4.15
CA MET A 40 13.04 -0.78 -5.00
C MET A 40 11.57 -0.68 -4.58
N ALA A 41 10.93 -1.81 -4.27
CA ALA A 41 9.55 -1.83 -3.80
C ALA A 41 9.40 -1.07 -2.46
N GLY A 42 10.40 -1.16 -1.57
CA GLY A 42 10.45 -0.41 -0.31
C GLY A 42 10.50 1.10 -0.53
N ILE A 43 11.28 1.58 -1.50
CA ILE A 43 11.32 3.01 -1.86
C ILE A 43 9.94 3.48 -2.36
N VAL A 44 9.26 2.67 -3.17
CA VAL A 44 7.89 2.99 -3.65
C VAL A 44 6.91 3.09 -2.49
N VAL A 45 7.04 2.25 -1.46
CA VAL A 45 6.22 2.32 -0.23
C VAL A 45 6.40 3.62 0.52
N TYR A 46 7.63 4.07 0.72
CA TYR A 46 7.88 5.36 1.37
C TYR A 46 7.26 6.51 0.58
N PHE A 47 7.43 6.49 -0.75
CA PHE A 47 6.86 7.50 -1.62
C PHE A 47 5.32 7.48 -1.61
N SER A 48 4.70 6.31 -1.72
CA SER A 48 3.24 6.16 -1.74
C SER A 48 2.60 6.54 -0.41
N PHE A 49 3.26 6.23 0.72
CA PHE A 49 2.81 6.66 2.04
C PHE A 49 2.87 8.19 2.19
N LEU A 50 4.01 8.82 1.89
CA LEU A 50 4.16 10.27 2.01
C LEU A 50 3.19 11.01 1.10
N LEU A 51 3.03 10.55 -0.14
CA LEU A 51 2.10 11.15 -1.10
C LEU A 51 0.65 11.03 -0.60
N GLY A 52 0.22 9.83 -0.20
CA GLY A 52 -1.14 9.63 0.28
C GLY A 52 -1.41 10.39 1.59
N TYR A 53 -0.45 10.44 2.51
CA TYR A 53 -0.55 11.25 3.73
C TYR A 53 -0.69 12.74 3.41
N LEU A 54 0.13 13.25 2.49
CA LEU A 54 0.09 14.65 2.07
C LEU A 54 -1.27 15.02 1.47
N VAL A 55 -1.87 14.13 0.68
CA VAL A 55 -3.24 14.31 0.16
C VAL A 55 -4.25 14.43 1.30
N ILE A 56 -4.21 13.53 2.30
CA ILE A 56 -5.11 13.57 3.46
C ILE A 56 -4.91 14.89 4.25
N PHE A 57 -3.66 15.29 4.46
CA PHE A 57 -3.31 16.51 5.17
C PHE A 57 -3.84 17.77 4.47
N MET A 58 -3.68 17.86 3.15
CA MET A 58 -4.21 18.96 2.35
C MET A 58 -5.75 19.00 2.42
N ILE A 59 -6.41 17.85 2.25
CA ILE A 59 -7.87 17.76 2.35
C ILE A 59 -8.35 18.25 3.71
N ASN A 60 -7.72 17.79 4.80
CA ASN A 60 -8.11 18.19 6.14
C ASN A 60 -7.92 19.69 6.42
N THR A 61 -6.92 20.31 5.80
CA THR A 61 -6.66 21.75 5.95
C THR A 61 -7.76 22.59 5.28
N ILE A 62 -8.32 22.11 4.18
CA ILE A 62 -9.38 22.80 3.42
C ILE A 62 -10.77 22.46 3.99
N VAL A 63 -10.99 21.19 4.31
CA VAL A 63 -12.24 20.64 4.83
C VAL A 63 -11.91 19.78 6.04
N PRO A 64 -12.17 20.27 7.26
CA PRO A 64 -11.88 19.51 8.48
C PRO A 64 -12.58 18.15 8.46
N LEU A 65 -11.78 17.08 8.49
CA LEU A 65 -12.31 15.73 8.43
C LEU A 65 -12.81 15.28 9.80
N ASN A 66 -13.94 14.57 9.82
CA ASN A 66 -14.46 13.93 11.03
C ASN A 66 -13.75 12.57 11.30
N GLY A 67 -13.98 11.98 12.48
CA GLY A 67 -13.33 10.72 12.87
C GLY A 67 -13.59 9.55 11.93
N GLU A 68 -14.81 9.44 11.37
CA GLU A 68 -15.13 8.39 10.39
C GLU A 68 -14.41 8.59 9.06
N GLN A 69 -14.33 9.83 8.58
CA GLN A 69 -13.64 10.20 7.35
C GLN A 69 -12.12 9.95 7.47
N TYR A 70 -11.53 10.25 8.62
CA TYR A 70 -10.13 9.89 8.90
C TYR A 70 -9.92 8.39 8.88
N THR A 71 -10.80 7.63 9.54
CA THR A 71 -10.72 6.16 9.55
C THR A 71 -10.74 5.61 8.13
N PHE A 72 -11.68 6.08 7.30
CA PHE A 72 -11.77 5.70 5.89
C PHE A 72 -10.53 6.12 5.09
N ALA A 73 -10.06 7.36 5.25
CA ALA A 73 -8.89 7.88 4.54
C ALA A 73 -7.63 7.09 4.87
N PHE A 74 -7.41 6.72 6.14
CA PHE A 74 -6.30 5.87 6.54
C PHE A 74 -6.45 4.44 6.02
N THR A 75 -7.65 3.87 5.99
CA THR A 75 -7.87 2.56 5.34
C THR A 75 -7.47 2.61 3.86
N CYS A 76 -7.86 3.66 3.14
CA CYS A 76 -7.45 3.87 1.75
C CYS A 76 -5.94 4.04 1.61
N LEU A 77 -5.31 4.82 2.49
CA LEU A 77 -3.86 5.02 2.50
C LEU A 77 -3.11 3.70 2.69
N PHE A 78 -3.47 2.92 3.71
CA PHE A 78 -2.81 1.65 3.98
C PHE A 78 -3.01 0.65 2.85
N ALA A 79 -4.22 0.54 2.31
CA ALA A 79 -4.48 -0.32 1.16
C ALA A 79 -3.65 0.12 -0.06
N PHE A 80 -3.60 1.42 -0.36
CA PHE A 80 -2.79 1.97 -1.45
C PHE A 80 -1.30 1.64 -1.29
N VAL A 81 -0.75 1.83 -0.08
CA VAL A 81 0.66 1.54 0.21
C VAL A 81 0.97 0.06 -0.02
N VAL A 82 0.20 -0.85 0.57
CA VAL A 82 0.45 -2.29 0.46
C VAL A 82 0.26 -2.78 -0.98
N VAL A 83 -0.77 -2.30 -1.67
CA VAL A 83 -1.01 -2.65 -3.08
C VAL A 83 0.11 -2.13 -3.97
N SER A 84 0.58 -0.89 -3.74
CA SER A 84 1.70 -0.32 -4.51
C SER A 84 2.99 -1.13 -4.35
N TYR A 85 3.24 -1.65 -3.15
CA TYR A 85 4.35 -2.55 -2.88
C TYR A 85 4.26 -3.85 -3.69
N ALA A 86 3.14 -4.56 -3.56
CA ALA A 86 2.90 -5.81 -4.27
C ALA A 86 2.93 -5.63 -5.80
N MET A 87 2.34 -4.55 -6.31
CA MET A 87 2.37 -4.21 -7.73
C MET A 87 3.78 -3.94 -8.23
N THR A 88 4.62 -3.27 -7.42
CA THR A 88 6.02 -3.03 -7.76
C THR A 88 6.80 -4.34 -7.82
N ILE A 89 6.60 -5.24 -6.86
CA ILE A 89 7.19 -6.59 -6.90
C ILE A 89 6.78 -7.32 -8.18
N ILE A 90 5.48 -7.33 -8.54
CA ILE A 90 5.00 -7.99 -9.75
C ILE A 90 5.62 -7.38 -11.01
N SER A 91 5.67 -6.05 -11.10
CA SER A 91 6.22 -5.34 -12.25
C SER A 91 7.71 -5.63 -12.43
N LEU A 92 8.50 -5.53 -11.35
CA LEU A 92 9.94 -5.80 -11.40
C LEU A 92 10.24 -7.28 -11.61
N LYS A 93 9.42 -8.18 -11.07
CA LYS A 93 9.54 -9.63 -11.31
C LYS A 93 9.33 -10.00 -12.78
N ARG A 94 8.52 -9.26 -13.54
CA ARG A 94 8.37 -9.47 -14.99
C ARG A 94 9.54 -8.93 -15.79
N ARG A 95 10.29 -7.97 -15.23
CA ARG A 95 11.37 -7.26 -15.92
C ARG A 95 12.74 -7.90 -15.70
N TYR A 96 12.99 -8.37 -14.49
CA TYR A 96 14.17 -9.17 -14.15
C TYR A 96 13.89 -10.65 -14.37
#